data_AF-A0A6F9A871-F1
#
_entry.id   AF-A0A6F9A871-F1
#
_cell.length_a   1.000
_cell.length_b   1.000
_cell.length_c   1.000
_cell.angle_alpha   90.00
_cell.angle_beta   90.00
_cell.angle_gamma   90.00
#
_symmetry.space_group_name_H-M   'P 1'
#
loop_
_entity.id
_entity.type
_entity.pdbx_description
1 polymer ?
#
loop_
_entity_poly.entity_id
_entity_poly.type
_entity_poly.pdbx_seq_one_letter_code
_entity_poly.pdbx_strand_id
1 'polypeptide(L)'
;MYIRFLGTFLAMAEYNYLVGFRVHYYIFSDQPQEVPAIPLASGMSLNLILVPRREDSKRGPLPVLSGLHLSYYYESRDKFPYECSPASLSFVPLNERDFYYAGAVFGGTVEEVHKLTRTCQEHLDRDRVNGIEAAWQEERHLNLYLIYNKPTRLLSPEYIYGTTEGVMMHLRSRS
;
A
#
# COMPACT_ATOMS: atom_id res chain seq x y z
N MET A 1 -10.59 16.25 0.53
CA MET A 1 -9.76 16.37 1.77
C MET A 1 -8.29 15.96 1.58
N TYR A 2 -7.94 15.01 0.70
CA TYR A 2 -6.55 14.57 0.49
C TYR A 2 -5.74 15.41 -0.51
N ILE A 3 -6.40 16.09 -1.45
CA ILE A 3 -5.74 16.86 -2.52
C ILE A 3 -4.78 17.94 -2.00
N ARG A 4 -5.06 18.50 -0.81
CA ARG A 4 -4.18 19.45 -0.11
C ARG A 4 -2.77 18.91 0.19
N PHE A 5 -2.60 17.59 0.28
CA PHE A 5 -1.30 16.95 0.56
C PHE A 5 -0.53 16.59 -0.71
N LEU A 6 -1.21 16.53 -1.86
CA LEU A 6 -0.65 16.07 -3.12
C LEU A 6 0.52 16.96 -3.60
N GLY A 7 0.42 18.27 -3.37
CA GLY A 7 1.48 19.22 -3.71
C GLY A 7 2.80 18.91 -3.02
N THR A 8 2.74 18.77 -1.69
CA THR A 8 3.91 18.43 -0.86
C THR A 8 4.44 17.03 -1.19
N PHE A 9 3.56 16.06 -1.42
CA PHE A 9 3.95 14.70 -1.76
C PHE A 9 4.77 14.65 -3.07
N LEU A 10 4.23 15.24 -4.14
CA LEU A 10 4.90 15.24 -5.45
C LEU A 10 6.21 16.04 -5.40
N ALA A 11 6.24 17.18 -4.71
CA ALA A 11 7.47 17.95 -4.53
C ALA A 11 8.55 17.11 -3.82
N MET A 12 8.19 16.32 -2.80
CA MET A 12 9.14 15.45 -2.12
C MET A 12 9.56 14.24 -2.95
N ALA A 13 8.66 13.69 -3.77
CA ALA A 13 8.95 12.59 -4.66
C ALA A 13 10.02 12.98 -5.70
N GLU A 14 9.97 14.19 -6.26
CA GLU A 14 10.99 14.66 -7.23
C GLU A 14 12.40 14.71 -6.65
N TYR A 15 12.55 14.94 -5.33
CA TYR A 15 13.86 14.97 -4.68
C TYR A 15 14.35 13.59 -4.20
N ASN A 16 13.44 12.64 -3.92
CA ASN A 16 13.79 11.43 -3.16
C ASN A 16 13.38 10.12 -3.84
N TYR A 17 12.41 10.13 -4.76
CA TYR A 17 11.83 8.93 -5.33
C TYR A 17 12.42 8.60 -6.69
N LEU A 18 13.23 7.55 -6.75
CA LEU A 18 13.80 7.00 -7.99
C LEU A 18 14.49 8.05 -8.89
N VAL A 19 15.17 9.02 -8.28
CA VAL A 19 15.90 10.07 -8.99
C VAL A 19 16.88 9.46 -9.99
N GLY A 20 16.84 9.94 -11.24
CA GLY A 20 17.65 9.42 -12.34
C GLY A 20 17.02 8.26 -13.13
N PHE A 21 15.84 7.78 -12.73
CA PHE A 21 15.05 6.81 -13.48
C PHE A 21 13.84 7.47 -14.14
N ARG A 22 13.26 6.77 -15.12
CA ARG A 22 11.99 7.17 -15.74
C ARG A 22 10.83 6.80 -14.81
N VAL A 23 10.06 7.80 -14.36
CA VAL A 23 8.91 7.59 -13.48
C VAL A 23 7.62 8.08 -14.12
N HIS A 24 6.57 7.29 -13.96
CA HIS A 24 5.21 7.63 -14.36
C HIS A 24 4.34 7.71 -13.11
N TYR A 25 3.95 8.91 -12.71
CA TYR A 25 2.97 9.11 -11.64
C TYR A 25 1.57 8.95 -12.21
N TYR A 26 0.75 8.15 -11.52
CA TYR A 26 -0.67 7.99 -11.81
C TYR A 26 -1.45 8.54 -10.62
N ILE A 27 -2.16 9.65 -10.83
CA ILE A 27 -2.94 10.31 -9.79
C ILE A 27 -4.41 10.03 -10.05
N PHE A 28 -5.03 9.35 -9.10
CA PHE A 28 -6.46 9.06 -9.08
C PHE A 28 -7.14 10.15 -8.24
N SER A 29 -8.03 10.92 -8.85
CA SER A 29 -8.74 12.00 -8.16
C SER A 29 -10.13 12.21 -8.76
N ASP A 30 -11.09 12.49 -7.89
CA ASP A 30 -12.45 12.96 -8.20
C ASP A 30 -12.49 14.48 -8.47
N GLN A 31 -11.40 15.20 -8.20
CA GLN A 31 -11.24 16.64 -8.41
C GLN A 31 -9.96 16.93 -9.22
N PRO A 32 -9.84 16.45 -10.48
CA PRO A 32 -8.60 16.58 -11.27
C PRO A 32 -8.16 18.04 -11.47
N GLN A 33 -9.09 18.98 -11.48
CA GLN A 33 -8.84 20.42 -11.58
C GLN A 33 -8.09 21.01 -10.37
N GLU A 34 -8.09 20.31 -9.23
CA GLU A 34 -7.38 20.72 -8.02
C GLU A 34 -5.98 20.10 -7.92
N VAL A 35 -5.56 19.27 -8.89
CA VAL A 35 -4.22 18.68 -8.89
C VAL A 35 -3.18 19.76 -9.20
N PRO A 36 -2.18 19.98 -8.33
CA PRO A 36 -1.23 21.05 -8.50
C PRO A 36 -0.32 20.81 -9.71
N ALA A 37 -0.10 21.86 -10.51
CA ALA A 37 0.90 21.86 -11.55
C ALA A 37 2.29 22.01 -10.90
N ILE A 38 3.12 20.97 -10.99
CA ILE A 38 4.47 20.94 -10.42
C ILE A 38 5.47 20.72 -11.56
N PRO A 39 6.58 21.46 -11.61
CA PRO A 39 7.64 21.20 -12.57
C PRO A 39 8.23 19.81 -12.32
N LEU A 40 8.16 18.96 -13.33
CA LEU A 40 8.70 17.60 -13.28
C LEU A 40 10.10 17.56 -13.88
N ALA A 41 10.99 16.76 -13.29
CA ALA A 41 12.32 16.51 -13.80
C ALA A 41 12.28 15.79 -15.17
N SER A 42 13.36 15.92 -15.93
CA SER A 42 13.48 15.25 -17.23
C SER A 42 13.33 13.73 -17.08
N GLY A 43 12.42 13.13 -17.86
CA GLY A 43 12.10 11.70 -17.78
C GLY A 43 10.94 11.34 -16.85
N MET A 44 10.39 12.30 -16.11
CA MET A 44 9.21 12.12 -15.27
C MET A 44 7.93 12.51 -16.04
N SER A 45 6.82 11.84 -15.75
CA SER A 45 5.50 12.21 -16.30
C SER A 45 4.39 11.98 -15.29
N LEU A 46 3.35 12.82 -15.36
CA LEU A 46 2.18 12.76 -14.50
C LEU A 46 0.94 12.53 -15.36
N ASN A 47 0.20 11.48 -15.05
CA ASN A 47 -1.04 11.10 -15.72
C ASN A 47 -2.20 11.19 -14.73
N LEU A 48 -3.23 11.96 -15.07
CA LEU A 48 -4.46 12.04 -14.31
C LEU A 48 -5.42 10.95 -14.79
N ILE A 49 -5.87 10.09 -13.88
CA ILE A 49 -6.86 9.07 -14.19
C ILE A 49 -8.17 9.42 -13.48
N LEU A 50 -9.15 9.83 -14.29
CA LEU A 50 -10.56 9.86 -13.92
C LEU A 50 -11.11 8.44 -14.00
N VAL A 51 -11.57 7.87 -12.88
CA VAL A 51 -11.84 6.42 -12.80
C VAL A 51 -13.24 6.08 -13.34
N PRO A 52 -13.31 5.33 -14.44
CA PRO A 52 -14.03 4.05 -14.46
C PRO A 52 -13.12 2.87 -14.88
N ARG A 53 -13.49 1.68 -14.39
CA ARG A 53 -12.73 0.42 -14.38
C ARG A 53 -12.40 -0.10 -15.81
N ARG A 54 -11.15 -0.52 -16.07
CA ARG A 54 -10.79 -1.22 -17.32
C ARG A 54 -9.66 -2.25 -17.17
N GLU A 55 -9.67 -3.17 -18.14
CA GLU A 55 -9.23 -4.58 -18.16
C GLU A 55 -7.74 -4.89 -18.32
N ASP A 56 -7.52 -6.20 -18.19
CA ASP A 56 -6.34 -6.94 -17.78
C ASP A 56 -5.28 -7.16 -18.86
N SER A 57 -4.04 -7.32 -18.41
CA SER A 57 -2.98 -8.01 -19.15
C SER A 57 -2.38 -9.11 -18.30
N LYS A 58 -2.11 -10.27 -18.90
CA LYS A 58 -1.50 -11.47 -18.27
C LYS A 58 -0.03 -11.58 -18.69
N ARG A 59 0.88 -11.99 -17.77
CA ARG A 59 2.11 -12.78 -17.99
C ARG A 59 3.08 -12.78 -16.77
N GLY A 60 3.17 -13.93 -16.09
CA GLY A 60 4.37 -14.50 -15.42
C GLY A 60 4.84 -13.89 -14.08
N PRO A 61 5.02 -14.71 -13.01
CA PRO A 61 5.24 -14.21 -11.65
C PRO A 61 6.58 -13.50 -11.48
N LEU A 62 6.54 -12.30 -10.88
CA LEU A 62 7.67 -11.41 -10.65
C LEU A 62 7.57 -10.81 -9.21
N PRO A 63 8.59 -10.11 -8.68
CA PRO A 63 8.66 -9.79 -7.25
C PRO A 63 7.59 -8.80 -6.73
N VAL A 64 7.04 -9.08 -5.54
CA VAL A 64 6.22 -8.17 -4.71
C VAL A 64 7.05 -7.58 -3.57
N LEU A 65 6.78 -6.30 -3.27
CA LEU A 65 7.35 -5.48 -2.21
C LEU A 65 6.24 -5.06 -1.24
N SER A 66 6.50 -5.09 0.06
CA SER A 66 5.58 -4.53 1.05
C SER A 66 6.33 -3.86 2.19
N GLY A 67 5.76 -2.81 2.77
CA GLY A 67 6.31 -2.17 3.97
C GLY A 67 5.67 -2.64 5.27
N LEU A 68 6.45 -2.58 6.35
CA LEU A 68 5.99 -2.90 7.71
C LEU A 68 5.21 -1.74 8.32
N HIS A 69 4.10 -2.04 8.99
CA HIS A 69 3.29 -1.02 9.64
C HIS A 69 4.01 -0.39 10.84
N LEU A 70 4.05 0.94 10.88
CA LEU A 70 4.83 1.71 11.87
C LEU A 70 4.41 1.45 13.32
N SER A 71 3.12 1.28 13.59
CA SER A 71 2.63 1.03 14.96
C SER A 71 2.83 -0.41 15.44
N TYR A 72 3.15 -1.36 14.57
CA TYR A 72 3.14 -2.78 14.91
C TYR A 72 4.49 -3.49 14.65
N TYR A 73 5.49 -2.82 14.06
CA TYR A 73 6.77 -3.48 13.74
C TYR A 73 7.56 -3.96 14.97
N TYR A 74 7.29 -3.39 16.15
CA TYR A 74 7.92 -3.76 17.42
C TYR A 74 6.95 -4.50 18.37
N GLU A 75 5.71 -4.70 17.96
CA GLU A 75 4.69 -5.35 18.79
C GLU A 75 4.73 -6.87 18.60
N SER A 76 4.19 -7.57 19.59
CA SER A 76 4.04 -9.02 19.54
C SER A 76 2.87 -9.43 18.63
N ARG A 77 2.97 -10.62 18.03
CA ARG A 77 2.03 -11.12 17.00
C ARG A 77 0.57 -11.21 17.48
N ASP A 78 0.36 -11.36 18.77
CA ASP A 78 -0.95 -11.40 19.45
C ASP A 78 -1.65 -10.03 19.47
N LYS A 79 -0.91 -8.93 19.32
CA LYS A 79 -1.44 -7.56 19.32
C LYS A 79 -1.75 -7.02 17.93
N PHE A 80 -1.38 -7.75 16.87
CA PHE A 80 -1.64 -7.32 15.51
C PHE A 80 -3.15 -7.28 15.23
N PRO A 81 -3.68 -6.22 14.58
CA PRO A 81 -5.12 -6.01 14.39
C PRO A 81 -5.68 -6.81 13.21
N TYR A 82 -5.23 -8.07 13.09
CA TYR A 82 -5.76 -9.06 12.16
C TYR A 82 -7.23 -9.34 12.43
N GLU A 83 -7.92 -9.80 11.39
CA GLU A 83 -9.27 -10.33 11.56
C GLU A 83 -9.25 -11.62 12.39
N CYS A 84 -10.14 -11.68 13.37
CA CYS A 84 -10.26 -12.78 14.32
C CYS A 84 -11.56 -13.58 14.12
N SER A 85 -12.50 -13.07 13.33
CA SER A 85 -13.74 -13.77 12.98
C SER A 85 -13.48 -14.77 11.85
N PRO A 86 -13.65 -16.09 12.06
CA PRO A 86 -13.51 -17.10 11.01
C PRO A 86 -14.54 -16.95 9.88
N ALA A 87 -15.58 -16.13 10.07
CA ALA A 87 -16.57 -15.85 9.03
C ALA A 87 -16.04 -14.91 7.94
N SER A 88 -15.00 -14.12 8.21
CA SER A 88 -14.39 -13.22 7.24
C SER A 88 -13.34 -13.94 6.40
N LEU A 89 -13.28 -13.61 5.11
CA LEU A 89 -12.22 -14.07 4.23
C LEU A 89 -10.85 -13.48 4.55
N SER A 90 -10.76 -12.45 5.40
CA SER A 90 -9.50 -11.88 5.89
C SER A 90 -8.97 -12.52 7.18
N PHE A 91 -9.64 -13.55 7.70
CA PHE A 91 -9.25 -14.25 8.92
C PHE A 91 -7.86 -14.88 8.82
N VAL A 92 -7.01 -14.61 9.83
CA VAL A 92 -5.69 -15.23 9.95
C VAL A 92 -5.53 -15.87 11.34
N PRO A 93 -5.30 -17.19 11.40
CA PRO A 93 -4.96 -17.89 12.64
C PRO A 93 -3.70 -17.32 13.30
N LEU A 94 -3.69 -17.22 14.64
CA LEU A 94 -2.57 -16.62 15.39
C LEU A 94 -1.21 -17.27 15.08
N ASN A 95 -1.20 -18.59 14.89
CA ASN A 95 0.01 -19.37 14.56
C ASN A 95 0.58 -19.05 13.17
N GLU A 96 -0.21 -18.47 12.26
CA GLU A 96 0.16 -18.24 10.86
C GLU A 96 0.56 -16.78 10.57
N ARG A 97 0.19 -15.83 11.43
CA ARG A 97 0.50 -14.39 11.29
C ARG A 97 2.00 -14.15 11.28
N ASP A 98 2.64 -13.47 10.34
CA ASP A 98 4.09 -13.19 10.43
C ASP A 98 4.37 -11.76 10.87
N PHE A 99 4.13 -10.81 9.98
CA PHE A 99 4.28 -9.38 10.17
C PHE A 99 2.94 -8.70 10.03
N TYR A 100 2.85 -7.43 10.42
CA TYR A 100 1.72 -6.60 10.06
C TYR A 100 2.18 -5.57 9.01
N TYR A 101 1.69 -5.73 7.79
CA TYR A 101 2.03 -4.95 6.60
C TYR A 101 1.18 -3.68 6.52
N ALA A 102 1.77 -2.59 6.05
CA ALA A 102 1.08 -1.31 5.90
C ALA A 102 0.31 -1.23 4.57
N GLY A 103 -0.97 -0.89 4.62
CA GLY A 103 -1.77 -0.57 3.43
C GLY A 103 -1.28 0.65 2.67
N ALA A 104 -0.51 1.52 3.33
CA ALA A 104 0.04 2.73 2.75
C ALA A 104 1.14 2.51 1.70
N VAL A 105 1.82 1.35 1.71
CA VAL A 105 2.86 1.06 0.71
C VAL A 105 2.98 -0.44 0.40
N PHE A 106 2.76 -0.75 -0.86
CA PHE A 106 3.11 -2.02 -1.48
C PHE A 106 3.41 -1.76 -2.94
N GLY A 107 4.09 -2.70 -3.59
CA GLY A 107 4.48 -2.55 -4.97
C GLY A 107 5.02 -3.85 -5.55
N GLY A 108 5.45 -3.77 -6.80
CA GLY A 108 5.92 -4.91 -7.54
C GLY A 108 5.71 -4.66 -9.02
N THR A 109 5.64 -5.73 -9.78
CA THR A 109 5.25 -5.63 -11.19
C THR A 109 3.76 -5.33 -11.32
N VAL A 110 3.37 -4.77 -12.47
CA VAL A 110 1.96 -4.45 -12.76
C VAL A 110 1.07 -5.69 -12.58
N GLU A 111 1.54 -6.87 -13.01
CA GLU A 111 0.75 -8.09 -12.88
C GLU A 111 0.52 -8.49 -11.42
N GLU A 112 1.55 -8.46 -10.58
CA GLU A 112 1.40 -8.86 -9.17
C GLU A 112 0.57 -7.86 -8.38
N VAL A 113 0.78 -6.56 -8.61
CA VAL A 113 -0.05 -5.52 -7.99
C VAL A 113 -1.50 -5.70 -8.42
N HIS A 114 -1.75 -6.01 -9.69
CA HIS A 114 -3.08 -6.29 -10.20
C HIS A 114 -3.70 -7.56 -9.58
N LYS A 115 -2.94 -8.66 -9.49
CA LYS A 115 -3.39 -9.91 -8.87
C LYS A 115 -3.72 -9.72 -7.38
N LEU A 116 -2.85 -9.03 -6.65
CA LEU A 116 -3.02 -8.69 -5.24
C LEU A 116 -4.30 -7.85 -5.04
N THR A 117 -4.41 -6.73 -5.75
CA THR A 117 -5.53 -5.80 -5.61
C THR A 117 -6.86 -6.43 -6.04
N ARG A 118 -6.88 -7.24 -7.11
CA ARG A 118 -8.05 -8.03 -7.52
C ARG A 118 -8.49 -9.01 -6.43
N THR A 119 -7.56 -9.79 -5.89
CA THR A 119 -7.88 -10.79 -4.87
C THR A 119 -8.44 -10.11 -3.62
N CYS A 120 -7.83 -8.99 -3.20
CA CYS A 120 -8.32 -8.21 -2.06
C CYS A 120 -9.74 -7.67 -2.34
N GLN A 121 -9.99 -7.12 -3.53
CA GLN A 121 -11.31 -6.62 -3.92
C GLN A 121 -12.36 -7.73 -3.93
N GLU A 122 -12.05 -8.90 -4.49
CA GLU A 122 -12.98 -10.03 -4.53
C GLU A 122 -13.33 -10.52 -3.12
N HIS A 123 -12.36 -10.53 -2.19
CA HIS A 123 -12.62 -10.92 -0.81
C HIS A 123 -13.45 -9.87 -0.08
N LEU A 124 -13.15 -8.57 -0.26
CA LEU A 124 -13.92 -7.45 0.28
C LEU A 124 -15.38 -7.51 -0.19
N ASP A 125 -15.61 -7.71 -1.49
CA ASP A 125 -16.95 -7.77 -2.07
C ASP A 125 -17.76 -8.94 -1.48
N ARG A 126 -17.12 -10.09 -1.22
CA ARG A 126 -17.77 -11.25 -0.60
C ARG A 126 -18.07 -11.05 0.88
N ASP A 127 -17.11 -10.52 1.65
CA ASP A 127 -17.33 -10.20 3.07
C ASP A 127 -18.47 -9.19 3.22
N ARG A 128 -18.52 -8.20 2.32
CA ARG A 128 -19.61 -7.23 2.24
C ARG A 128 -20.97 -7.87 1.97
N VAL A 129 -21.06 -8.78 0.99
CA VAL A 129 -22.30 -9.53 0.70
C VAL A 129 -22.76 -10.34 1.91
N ASN A 130 -21.83 -10.83 2.73
CA ASN A 130 -22.11 -11.56 3.96
C ASN A 130 -22.36 -10.65 5.18
N GLY A 131 -22.43 -9.33 5.00
CA GLY A 131 -22.68 -8.36 6.08
C GLY A 131 -21.50 -8.15 7.02
N ILE A 132 -20.29 -8.48 6.59
CA ILE A 132 -19.05 -8.32 7.35
C ILE A 132 -18.40 -7.01 6.90
N GLU A 133 -18.70 -5.90 7.57
CA GLU A 133 -18.12 -4.57 7.33
C GLU A 133 -17.44 -4.06 8.62
N ALA A 134 -16.12 -4.22 8.72
CA ALA A 134 -15.29 -3.72 9.84
C ALA A 134 -14.51 -2.46 9.47
N ALA A 135 -14.01 -1.71 10.46
CA ALA A 135 -13.00 -0.68 10.20
C ALA A 135 -11.68 -1.34 9.75
N TRP A 136 -10.98 -0.77 8.76
CA TRP A 136 -9.68 -1.23 8.24
C TRP A 136 -9.69 -2.54 7.40
N GLN A 137 -10.80 -2.88 6.73
CA GLN A 137 -10.90 -4.15 5.99
C GLN A 137 -9.83 -4.29 4.90
N GLU A 138 -9.56 -3.23 4.13
CA GLU A 138 -8.63 -3.29 3.00
C GLU A 138 -7.23 -3.74 3.43
N GLU A 139 -6.74 -3.22 4.57
CA GLU A 139 -5.43 -3.59 5.12
C GLU A 139 -5.42 -5.04 5.65
N ARG A 140 -6.54 -5.54 6.18
CA ARG A 140 -6.66 -6.94 6.62
C ARG A 140 -6.60 -7.93 5.46
N HIS A 141 -7.31 -7.64 4.35
CA HIS A 141 -7.24 -8.47 3.14
C HIS A 141 -5.85 -8.43 2.49
N LEU A 142 -5.19 -7.27 2.48
CA LEU A 142 -3.80 -7.14 2.06
C LEU A 142 -2.88 -8.04 2.90
N ASN A 143 -3.00 -7.96 4.23
CA ASN A 143 -2.17 -8.74 5.15
C ASN A 143 -2.37 -10.25 4.97
N LEU A 144 -3.62 -10.71 4.84
CA LEU A 144 -3.93 -12.10 4.48
C LEU A 144 -3.22 -12.51 3.18
N TYR A 145 -3.36 -11.72 2.11
CA TYR A 145 -2.75 -12.03 0.83
C TYR A 145 -1.23 -12.18 0.97
N LEU A 146 -0.57 -11.26 1.67
CA LEU A 146 0.88 -11.24 1.84
C LEU A 146 1.40 -12.34 2.78
N ILE A 147 0.57 -12.84 3.72
CA ILE A 147 0.92 -14.02 4.53
C ILE A 147 1.09 -15.24 3.64
N TYR A 148 0.18 -15.47 2.69
CA TYR A 148 0.22 -16.65 1.82
C TYR A 148 1.01 -16.42 0.52
N ASN A 149 1.25 -15.17 0.14
CA ASN A 149 2.04 -14.77 -1.02
C ASN A 149 3.17 -13.85 -0.54
N LYS A 150 4.18 -14.44 0.10
CA LYS A 150 5.25 -13.70 0.78
C LYS A 150 5.90 -12.66 -0.13
N PRO A 151 6.04 -11.40 0.33
CA PRO A 151 6.76 -10.40 -0.44
C PRO A 151 8.23 -10.80 -0.55
N THR A 152 8.81 -10.57 -1.73
CA THR A 152 10.22 -10.84 -2.01
C THR A 152 11.17 -9.85 -1.34
N ARG A 153 10.65 -8.67 -0.97
CA ARG A 153 11.37 -7.63 -0.22
C ARG A 153 10.45 -6.98 0.80
N LEU A 154 10.97 -6.79 2.00
CA LEU A 154 10.33 -6.08 3.11
C LEU A 154 10.97 -4.71 3.29
N LEU A 155 10.16 -3.65 3.26
CA LEU A 155 10.62 -2.30 3.60
C LEU A 155 10.55 -2.09 5.10
N SER A 156 11.59 -1.47 5.66
CA SER A 156 11.58 -1.01 7.04
C SER A 156 10.52 0.09 7.24
N PRO A 157 10.07 0.34 8.48
CA PRO A 157 9.15 1.44 8.78
C PRO A 157 9.66 2.83 8.37
N GLU A 158 10.96 2.98 8.11
CA GLU A 158 11.57 4.22 7.60
C GLU A 158 10.94 4.69 6.29
N TYR A 159 10.39 3.76 5.49
CA TYR A 159 9.75 4.06 4.20
C TYR A 159 8.29 4.55 4.35
N ILE A 160 7.69 4.51 5.54
CA ILE A 160 6.28 4.87 5.81
C ILE A 160 6.17 5.95 6.90
N TYR A 161 7.31 6.55 7.30
CA TYR A 161 7.36 7.45 8.44
C TYR A 161 6.67 8.80 8.17
N GLY A 162 5.79 9.24 9.08
CA GLY A 162 5.22 10.58 9.15
C GLY A 162 5.55 11.23 10.49
N THR A 163 6.00 12.49 10.49
CA THR A 163 6.60 13.18 11.66
C THR A 163 5.63 13.57 12.78
N THR A 164 4.44 12.98 12.88
CA THR A 164 3.39 13.49 13.78
C THR A 164 3.32 12.80 15.14
N GLU A 165 3.97 11.64 15.36
CA GLU A 165 4.04 11.02 16.69
C GLU A 165 5.45 10.53 17.03
N GLY A 166 5.93 10.90 18.21
CA GLY A 166 7.31 10.77 18.67
C GLY A 166 7.81 9.33 18.85
N VAL A 167 8.11 8.65 17.74
CA VAL A 167 8.88 7.40 17.72
C VAL A 167 10.28 7.68 17.20
N MET A 168 11.09 8.40 17.99
CA MET A 168 12.42 8.86 17.59
C MET A 168 13.59 8.05 18.19
N MET A 169 13.41 6.75 18.47
CA MET A 169 14.49 5.97 19.11
C MET A 169 15.16 4.88 18.26
N HIS A 170 14.63 4.48 17.10
CA HIS A 170 15.17 3.30 16.40
C HIS A 170 15.35 3.41 14.88
N LEU A 171 14.91 4.50 14.24
CA LEU A 171 15.13 4.71 12.81
C LEU A 171 16.51 5.38 12.63
N ARG A 172 17.44 4.67 12.02
CA ARG A 172 18.76 5.21 11.65
C ARG A 172 18.91 5.00 10.15
N SER A 173 18.61 6.04 9.37
CA SER A 173 18.99 6.05 7.96
C SER A 173 20.51 5.93 7.88
N ARG A 174 21.01 4.79 7.39
CA ARG A 174 22.41 4.72 6.97
C ARG A 174 22.50 5.39 5.60
N SER A 175 23.10 6.58 5.60
CA SER A 175 23.64 7.28 4.43
C SER A 175 24.66 6.45 3.68
#